data_AF-A0A7J6RVT7-F1
#
_entry.id   AF-A0A7J6RVT7-F1
#
_cell.length_a   1.000
_cell.length_b   1.000
_cell.length_c   1.000
_cell.angle_alpha   90.00
_cell.angle_beta   90.00
_cell.angle_gamma   90.00
#
_symmetry.space_group_name_H-M   'P 1'
#
loop_
_entity.id
_entity.type
_entity.pdbx_description
1 polymer ?
#
loop_
_entity_poly.entity_id
_entity_poly.type
_entity_poly.pdbx_seq_one_letter_code
_entity_poly.pdbx_strand_id
1 'polypeptide(L)'
;MKLSQDLSKQGIPSRKALYRLYGRDGIPILDLMQGVDEPEPKPHERVFCRHLFDEQKRCYVNPERVKNMLVCIWDHGKASHLSLSPKTAGGDRPDIHSAREQFDKARRSFRQDHLRPVNPTPYKVSTSGKFFDFYRRFWQETVPVREFC
;
A
#
# COMPACT_ATOMS: atom_id res chain seq x y z
N MET A 1 -4.09 18.33 -7.80
CA MET A 1 -4.68 17.47 -6.73
C MET A 1 -6.00 18.09 -6.30
N LYS A 2 -7.02 17.29 -6.02
CA LYS A 2 -8.28 17.82 -5.45
C LYS A 2 -8.06 18.08 -3.96
N LEU A 3 -8.21 19.34 -3.57
CA LEU A 3 -8.07 19.78 -2.18
C LEU A 3 -9.40 19.65 -1.43
N SER A 4 -9.28 19.47 -0.12
CA SER A 4 -10.37 19.39 0.84
C SER A 4 -9.94 20.14 2.10
N GLN A 5 -10.90 20.73 2.82
CA GLN A 5 -10.63 21.36 4.12
C GLN A 5 -10.08 20.34 5.14
N ASP A 6 -10.52 19.09 5.03
CA ASP A 6 -10.00 17.96 5.81
C ASP A 6 -8.87 17.28 5.04
N LEU A 7 -7.65 17.34 5.59
CA LEU A 7 -6.43 16.74 5.03
C LEU A 7 -6.60 15.24 4.76
N SER A 8 -7.34 14.53 5.60
CA SER A 8 -7.55 13.08 5.46
C SER A 8 -8.47 12.71 4.29
N LYS A 9 -9.24 13.69 3.79
CA LYS A 9 -10.17 13.52 2.65
C LYS A 9 -9.58 14.03 1.34
N GLN A 10 -8.29 14.32 1.30
CA GLN A 10 -7.62 14.77 0.09
C GLN A 10 -7.22 13.60 -0.79
N GLY A 11 -7.28 13.80 -2.11
CA GLY A 11 -6.85 12.79 -3.05
C GLY A 11 -5.33 12.65 -3.04
N ILE A 12 -4.82 11.44 -2.88
CA ILE A 12 -3.38 11.17 -2.99
C ILE A 12 -3.00 11.15 -4.48
N PRO A 13 -2.17 12.09 -4.96
CA PRO A 13 -1.83 12.24 -6.38
C PRO A 13 -0.92 11.13 -6.89
N SER A 14 -0.63 11.19 -8.20
CA SER A 14 0.28 10.33 -8.98
C SER A 14 -0.05 8.84 -9.09
N ARG A 15 0.65 8.15 -9.98
CA ARG A 15 0.63 6.68 -10.09
C ARG A 15 1.44 6.10 -8.93
N LYS A 16 0.90 5.07 -8.28
CA LYS A 16 1.45 4.51 -7.04
C LYS A 16 1.71 3.02 -7.17
N ALA A 17 2.79 2.57 -6.56
CA ALA A 17 3.06 1.18 -6.27
C ALA A 17 2.76 0.91 -4.78
N LEU A 18 2.29 -0.30 -4.48
CA LEU A 18 1.88 -0.68 -3.12
C LEU A 18 2.53 -2.00 -2.74
N TYR A 19 3.23 -2.01 -1.61
CA TYR A 19 3.96 -3.16 -1.11
C TYR A 19 3.53 -3.50 0.31
N ARG A 20 3.32 -4.78 0.59
CA ARG A 20 3.13 -5.27 1.95
C ARG A 20 4.46 -5.74 2.51
N LEU A 21 4.86 -5.16 3.64
CA LEU A 21 6.09 -5.51 4.34
C LEU A 21 5.78 -6.54 5.43
N TYR A 22 6.49 -7.66 5.40
CA TYR A 22 6.34 -8.74 6.37
C TYR A 22 7.52 -8.78 7.34
N GLY A 23 7.23 -9.10 8.60
CA GLY A 23 8.25 -9.36 9.61
C GLY A 23 8.79 -10.77 9.55
N ARG A 24 9.75 -11.07 10.44
CA ARG A 24 10.39 -12.39 10.56
C ARG A 24 9.39 -13.52 10.80
N ASP A 25 8.32 -13.23 11.55
CA ASP A 25 7.26 -14.20 11.87
C ASP A 25 6.30 -14.47 10.70
N GLY A 26 6.56 -13.91 9.52
CA GLY A 26 5.67 -14.01 8.35
C GLY A 26 4.40 -13.17 8.46
N ILE A 27 4.31 -12.32 9.48
CA ILE A 27 3.17 -11.45 9.78
C ILE A 27 3.33 -10.10 9.05
N PRO A 28 2.26 -9.56 8.42
CA PRO A 28 2.27 -8.21 7.86
C PRO A 28 2.52 -7.15 8.94
N ILE A 29 3.50 -6.27 8.71
CA ILE A 29 3.83 -5.14 9.61
C ILE A 29 3.04 -3.89 9.20
N LEU A 30 3.13 -3.53 7.92
CA LEU A 30 2.49 -2.36 7.32
C LEU A 30 2.41 -2.49 5.80
N ASP A 31 1.54 -1.70 5.19
CA ASP A 31 1.52 -1.50 3.75
C ASP A 31 2.23 -0.18 3.40
N LEU A 32 3.21 -0.25 2.49
CA LEU A 32 4.02 0.83 2.00
C LEU A 32 3.52 1.28 0.62
N MET A 33 3.18 2.57 0.52
CA MET A 33 2.85 3.25 -0.72
C MET A 33 4.03 4.08 -1.20
N GLN A 34 4.38 3.96 -2.48
CA GLN A 34 5.45 4.75 -3.10
C GLN A 34 5.10 5.14 -4.53
N GLY A 35 5.84 6.07 -5.12
CA GLY A 35 5.74 6.37 -6.55
C GLY A 35 6.14 5.16 -7.39
N VAL A 36 5.54 5.00 -8.57
CA VAL A 36 5.87 3.89 -9.48
C VAL A 36 7.32 3.96 -9.97
N ASP A 37 7.89 5.16 -10.06
CA ASP A 37 9.27 5.38 -10.51
C ASP A 37 10.30 5.15 -9.38
N GLU A 38 9.86 4.90 -8.15
CA GLU A 38 10.74 4.59 -7.04
C GLU A 38 11.16 3.12 -7.07
N PRO A 39 12.42 2.80 -6.70
CA PRO A 39 12.88 1.42 -6.63
C PRO A 39 12.03 0.63 -5.65
N GLU A 40 11.72 -0.62 -6.00
CA GLU A 40 10.96 -1.52 -5.13
C GLU A 40 11.72 -1.77 -3.82
N PRO A 41 11.03 -1.78 -2.65
CA PRO A 41 11.67 -2.14 -1.40
C PRO A 41 12.09 -3.62 -1.46
N LYS A 42 13.29 -3.92 -0.96
CA LYS A 42 13.83 -5.29 -0.98
C LYS A 42 13.78 -5.93 0.40
N PRO A 43 13.64 -7.27 0.46
CA PRO A 43 13.88 -8.02 1.69
C PRO A 43 15.24 -7.68 2.31
N HIS A 44 15.29 -7.63 3.63
CA HIS A 44 16.47 -7.35 4.45
C HIS A 44 17.10 -5.96 4.26
N GLU A 45 16.54 -5.09 3.42
CA GLU A 45 16.97 -3.71 3.29
C GLU A 45 16.12 -2.77 4.17
N ARG A 46 16.77 -1.78 4.79
CA ARG A 46 16.11 -0.85 5.70
C ARG A 46 15.25 0.15 4.91
N VAL A 47 13.93 0.12 5.16
CA VAL A 47 12.96 1.01 4.53
C VAL A 47 12.52 2.09 5.52
N PHE A 48 12.64 3.36 5.14
CA PHE A 48 12.10 4.48 5.92
C PHE A 48 10.63 4.73 5.56
N CYS A 49 9.75 4.55 6.55
CA CYS A 49 8.30 4.61 6.40
C CYS A 49 7.76 5.82 7.17
N ARG A 50 6.90 6.62 6.54
CA ARG A 50 6.25 7.80 7.15
C ARG A 50 4.74 7.72 7.00
N HIS A 51 3.99 8.17 7.99
CA HIS A 51 2.57 8.36 7.84
C HIS A 51 2.30 9.64 7.04
N LEU A 52 1.41 9.57 6.04
CA LEU A 52 1.22 10.68 5.09
C LEU A 52 0.72 11.97 5.78
N PHE A 53 -0.21 11.82 6.72
CA PHE A 53 -0.89 12.94 7.38
C PHE A 53 -0.32 13.30 8.76
N ASP A 54 0.49 12.42 9.36
CA ASP A 54 0.98 12.59 10.72
C ASP A 54 2.50 12.48 10.71
N GLU A 55 3.17 13.62 10.77
CA GLU A 55 4.62 13.69 10.56
C GLU A 55 5.42 13.06 11.70
N GLN A 56 4.82 12.99 12.89
CA GLN A 56 5.44 12.39 14.06
C GLN A 56 5.45 10.85 13.94
N LYS A 57 4.51 10.27 13.20
CA LYS A 57 4.45 8.84 12.92
C LYS A 57 5.40 8.45 11.78
N ARG A 58 6.61 8.05 12.17
CA ARG A 58 7.65 7.54 11.26
C ARG A 58 8.39 6.38 11.89
N CYS A 59 8.85 5.43 11.08
CA CYS A 59 9.63 4.29 11.55
C CYS A 59 10.57 3.78 10.46
N TYR A 60 11.53 2.96 10.87
CA TYR A 60 12.28 2.12 9.97
C TYR A 60 11.77 0.69 10.06
N VAL A 61 11.67 0.02 8.91
CA VAL A 61 11.28 -1.38 8.81
C VAL A 61 12.35 -2.11 8.02
N ASN A 62 12.84 -3.23 8.55
CA ASN A 62 13.66 -4.18 7.82
C ASN A 62 12.78 -5.39 7.52
N PRO A 63 12.12 -5.45 6.34
CA PRO A 63 11.17 -6.50 6.03
C PRO A 63 11.91 -7.82 5.77
N GLU A 64 11.37 -8.92 6.29
CA GLU A 64 11.83 -10.27 5.94
C GLU A 64 11.35 -10.65 4.53
N ARG A 65 10.16 -10.16 4.17
CA ARG A 65 9.59 -10.37 2.85
C ARG A 65 8.81 -9.14 2.41
N VAL A 66 8.87 -8.86 1.13
CA VAL A 66 8.11 -7.81 0.47
C VAL A 66 7.16 -8.45 -0.53
N LYS A 67 5.90 -8.00 -0.58
CA LYS A 67 4.91 -8.43 -1.57
C LYS A 67 4.35 -7.23 -2.32
N ASN A 68 4.48 -7.21 -3.64
CA ASN A 68 3.72 -6.27 -4.47
C ASN A 68 2.22 -6.63 -4.40
N MET A 69 1.39 -5.65 -4.05
CA MET A 69 -0.03 -5.83 -3.83
C MET A 69 -0.87 -5.50 -5.06
N LEU A 70 -0.35 -4.69 -5.98
CA LEU A 70 -1.04 -4.32 -7.21
C LEU A 70 -0.56 -5.22 -8.34
N VAL A 71 -1.51 -5.80 -9.07
CA VAL A 71 -1.21 -6.61 -10.25
C VAL A 71 -1.99 -6.05 -11.43
N CYS A 72 -1.32 -5.94 -12.57
CA CYS A 72 -1.94 -5.48 -13.81
C CYS A 72 -2.86 -6.57 -14.36
N ILE A 73 -4.18 -6.38 -14.24
CA ILE A 73 -5.18 -7.33 -14.76
C ILE A 73 -5.49 -7.10 -16.24
N TRP A 74 -5.42 -5.84 -16.67
CA TRP A 74 -5.78 -5.40 -18.00
C TRP A 74 -4.78 -4.37 -18.49
N ASP A 75 -4.24 -4.61 -19.68
CA ASP A 75 -3.25 -3.76 -20.31
C ASP A 75 -3.57 -3.58 -21.80
N HIS A 76 -3.61 -2.34 -22.27
CA HIS A 76 -3.87 -2.00 -23.68
C HIS A 76 -5.04 -2.76 -24.35
N GLY A 77 -6.19 -2.88 -23.66
CA GLY A 77 -7.36 -3.56 -24.23
C GLY A 77 -7.29 -5.10 -24.15
N LYS A 78 -6.28 -5.66 -23.47
CA LYS A 78 -6.07 -7.10 -23.32
C LYS A 78 -6.00 -7.48 -21.85
N ALA A 79 -6.60 -8.61 -21.49
CA ALA A 79 -6.45 -9.17 -20.16
C ALA A 79 -5.04 -9.78 -19.99
N SER A 80 -4.22 -9.18 -19.13
CA SER A 80 -2.81 -9.54 -18.91
C SER A 80 -2.62 -10.56 -17.78
N HIS A 81 -3.50 -10.61 -16.77
CA HIS A 81 -3.36 -11.48 -15.59
C HIS A 81 -4.16 -12.79 -15.64
N LEU A 82 -4.87 -13.07 -16.72
CA LEU A 82 -5.52 -14.38 -16.91
C LEU A 82 -4.50 -15.52 -17.18
N SER A 83 -3.21 -15.20 -17.31
CA SER A 83 -2.14 -16.15 -17.67
C SER A 83 -1.17 -16.51 -16.53
N LEU A 84 -1.19 -15.83 -15.37
CA LEU A 84 -0.16 -15.93 -14.32
C LEU A 84 -0.66 -16.37 -12.92
N SER A 85 -1.96 -16.59 -12.74
CA SER A 85 -2.52 -17.26 -11.55
C SER A 85 -2.16 -18.77 -11.59
N PRO A 86 -2.05 -19.48 -10.44
CA PRO A 86 -1.73 -20.92 -10.43
C PRO A 86 -2.64 -21.65 -11.42
N LYS A 87 -2.01 -22.33 -12.38
CA LYS A 87 -2.64 -22.97 -13.53
C LYS A 87 -3.69 -23.99 -13.07
N THR A 88 -4.96 -23.61 -13.04
CA THR A 88 -6.03 -24.53 -13.43
C THR A 88 -6.08 -24.51 -14.96
N ALA A 89 -6.16 -25.70 -15.56
CA ALA A 89 -6.12 -25.86 -17.01
C ALA A 89 -7.18 -24.96 -17.67
N GLY A 90 -6.74 -24.04 -18.55
CA GLY A 90 -7.64 -23.24 -19.38
C GLY A 90 -7.85 -21.78 -18.95
N GLY A 91 -6.78 -20.99 -18.78
CA GLY A 91 -6.77 -19.55 -19.11
C GLY A 91 -7.81 -18.62 -18.48
N ASP A 92 -8.42 -18.97 -17.35
CA ASP A 92 -9.47 -18.15 -16.77
C ASP A 92 -9.29 -17.88 -15.27
N ARG A 93 -9.81 -16.72 -14.87
CA ARG A 93 -9.86 -16.08 -13.55
C ARG A 93 -9.81 -17.04 -12.34
N PRO A 94 -9.18 -16.65 -11.20
CA PRO A 94 -9.22 -17.45 -9.97
C PRO A 94 -10.66 -17.80 -9.61
N ASP A 95 -10.93 -19.10 -9.46
CA ASP A 95 -12.24 -19.60 -9.07
C ASP A 95 -12.57 -19.15 -7.63
N ILE A 96 -13.85 -19.26 -7.27
CA ILE A 96 -14.34 -18.80 -5.96
C ILE A 96 -13.72 -19.58 -4.78
N HIS A 97 -13.36 -20.85 -4.97
CA HIS A 97 -12.72 -21.68 -3.95
C HIS A 97 -11.26 -21.27 -3.75
N SER A 98 -10.52 -21.05 -4.83
CA SER A 98 -9.16 -20.50 -4.81
C SER A 98 -9.14 -19.12 -4.15
N ALA A 99 -10.11 -18.24 -4.47
CA ALA A 99 -10.23 -16.94 -3.83
C ALA A 99 -10.52 -17.05 -2.33
N ARG A 100 -11.40 -17.98 -1.93
CA ARG A 100 -11.70 -18.27 -0.52
C ARG A 100 -10.48 -18.79 0.24
N GLU A 101 -9.73 -19.72 -0.35
CA GLU A 101 -8.51 -20.26 0.25
C GLU A 101 -7.45 -19.15 0.44
N GLN A 102 -7.27 -18.29 -0.57
CA GLN A 102 -6.38 -17.13 -0.47
C GLN A 102 -6.81 -16.16 0.63
N PHE A 103 -8.13 -15.90 0.75
CA PHE A 103 -8.67 -15.09 1.84
C PHE A 103 -8.39 -15.73 3.20
N ASP A 104 -8.67 -17.01 3.37
CA ASP A 104 -8.44 -17.72 4.65
C ASP A 104 -6.96 -17.74 5.03
N LYS A 105 -6.07 -17.96 4.05
CA LYS A 105 -4.62 -17.89 4.24
C LYS A 105 -4.17 -16.48 4.63
N ALA A 106 -4.68 -15.46 3.95
CA ALA A 106 -4.36 -14.07 4.27
C ALA A 106 -4.87 -13.72 5.67
N ARG A 107 -6.12 -14.03 6.01
CA ARG A 107 -6.74 -13.78 7.31
C ARG A 107 -5.94 -14.40 8.45
N ARG A 108 -5.49 -15.65 8.30
CA ARG A 108 -4.66 -16.33 9.31
C ARG A 108 -3.28 -15.72 9.50
N SER A 109 -2.75 -15.02 8.48
CA SER A 109 -1.43 -14.37 8.56
C SER A 109 -1.42 -13.03 9.31
N PHE A 110 -2.57 -12.37 9.44
CA PHE A 110 -2.66 -11.10 10.16
C PHE A 110 -2.63 -11.32 11.67
N ARG A 111 -2.10 -10.32 12.39
CA ARG A 111 -2.20 -10.30 13.85
C ARG A 111 -3.67 -10.22 14.29
N GLN A 112 -4.03 -10.97 15.32
CA GLN A 112 -5.41 -11.07 15.80
C GLN A 112 -5.97 -9.74 16.29
N ASP A 113 -5.12 -8.81 16.75
CA ASP A 113 -5.55 -7.50 17.25
C ASP A 113 -6.13 -6.60 16.16
N HIS A 114 -5.71 -6.78 14.90
CA HIS A 114 -6.31 -6.12 13.72
C HIS A 114 -7.67 -6.73 13.34
N LEU A 115 -7.96 -7.96 13.77
CA LEU A 115 -9.15 -8.72 13.38
C LEU A 115 -10.24 -8.74 14.47
N ARG A 116 -10.04 -8.00 15.56
CA ARG A 116 -11.01 -7.93 16.66
C ARG A 116 -12.32 -7.30 16.19
N PRO A 117 -13.49 -7.88 16.57
CA PRO A 117 -14.78 -7.28 16.23
C PRO A 117 -15.01 -5.92 16.88
N VAL A 118 -14.43 -5.69 18.07
CA VAL A 118 -14.58 -4.46 18.84
C VAL A 118 -13.21 -3.83 19.05
N ASN A 119 -13.10 -2.53 18.74
CA ASN A 119 -11.88 -1.72 18.86
C ASN A 119 -10.62 -2.40 18.27
N PRO A 120 -10.64 -2.79 16.97
CA PRO A 120 -9.46 -3.35 16.33
C PRO A 120 -8.30 -2.36 16.34
N THR A 121 -7.07 -2.86 16.44
CA THR A 121 -5.89 -2.02 16.26
C THR A 121 -5.84 -1.55 14.81
N PRO A 122 -5.69 -0.23 14.53
CA PRO A 122 -5.54 0.25 13.17
C PRO A 122 -4.33 -0.38 12.49
N TYR A 123 -4.52 -0.91 11.29
CA TYR A 123 -3.42 -1.41 10.47
C TYR A 123 -2.65 -0.25 9.85
N LYS A 124 -1.32 -0.36 9.82
CA LYS A 124 -0.44 0.72 9.41
C LYS A 124 -0.35 0.79 7.89
N VAL A 125 -0.66 1.97 7.36
CA VAL A 125 -0.34 2.33 5.97
C VAL A 125 0.65 3.50 6.03
N SER A 126 1.75 3.37 5.31
CA SER A 126 2.84 4.35 5.31
C SER A 126 3.30 4.62 3.90
N THR A 127 4.02 5.72 3.71
CA THR A 127 4.63 6.10 2.45
C THR A 127 6.14 6.03 2.54
N SER A 128 6.81 5.90 1.40
CA SER A 128 8.27 6.12 1.33
C SER A 128 8.60 7.56 1.72
N GLY A 129 9.86 7.79 2.11
CA GLY A 129 10.36 9.14 2.38
C GLY A 129 10.21 10.07 1.18
N LYS A 130 10.62 9.60 -0.01
CA LYS A 130 10.55 10.38 -1.25
C LYS A 130 9.11 10.72 -1.63
N PHE A 131 8.19 9.75 -1.53
CA PHE A 131 6.77 9.99 -1.81
C PHE A 131 6.14 10.98 -0.83
N PHE A 132 6.50 10.89 0.45
CA PHE A 132 6.04 11.82 1.46
C PHE A 132 6.49 13.26 1.12
N ASP A 133 7.76 13.45 0.80
CA ASP A 133 8.32 14.77 0.50
C ASP A 133 7.69 15.34 -0.79
N PHE A 134 7.50 14.49 -1.81
CA PHE A 134 6.74 14.84 -3.02
C PHE A 134 5.32 15.30 -2.68
N TYR A 135 4.57 14.52 -1.88
CA TYR A 135 3.20 14.87 -1.49
C TYR A 135 3.14 16.20 -0.77
N ARG A 136 4.06 16.43 0.18
CA ARG A 136 4.12 17.68 0.96
C ARG A 136 4.40 18.89 0.09
N ARG A 137 5.39 18.78 -0.78
CA ARG A 137 5.70 19.84 -1.75
C ARG A 137 4.50 20.14 -2.63
N PHE A 138 3.90 19.10 -3.23
CA PHE A 138 2.76 19.27 -4.13
C PHE A 138 1.55 19.88 -3.42
N TRP A 139 1.35 19.53 -2.15
CA TRP A 139 0.32 20.13 -1.30
C TRP A 139 0.56 21.61 -1.05
N GLN A 140 1.78 21.98 -0.62
CA GLN A 140 2.15 23.37 -0.37
C GLN A 140 1.99 24.25 -1.62
N GLU A 141 2.33 23.71 -2.81
CA GLU A 141 2.19 24.41 -4.09
C GLU A 141 0.73 24.58 -4.54
N THR A 142 -0.18 23.72 -4.09
CA THR A 142 -1.59 23.75 -4.54
C THR A 142 -2.54 24.46 -3.57
N VAL A 143 -2.18 24.55 -2.30
CA VAL A 143 -3.05 25.18 -1.29
C VAL A 143 -3.15 26.68 -1.55
N PRO A 144 -4.37 27.25 -1.61
CA PRO A 144 -4.54 28.69 -1.78
C PRO A 144 -3.84 29.47 -0.67
N VAL A 145 -3.01 30.45 -1.08
CA VAL A 145 -2.39 31.39 -0.14
C VAL A 145 -3.44 32.42 0.25
N ARG A 146 -3.66 32.59 1.56
CA ARG A 146 -4.50 33.68 2.07
C ARG A 146 -3.63 34.91 2.27
N GLU A 147 -4.01 36.00 1.63
CA GLU A 147 -3.44 37.32 1.89
C GLU A 147 -4.28 37.99 2.98
N PHE A 148 -3.60 38.54 4.00
CA PHE A 148 -4.23 39.39 5.00
C PHE A 148 -3.81 40.83 4.69
N CYS A 149 -4.76 41.70 4.35
CA CYS A 149 -4.57 43.15 4.27
C CYS A 149 -4.83 43.81 5.62
#